data_AF-A0A2M6WE48-F1
#
_entry.id   AF-A0A2M6WE48-F1
#
_cell.length_a   1.000
_cell.length_b   1.000
_cell.length_c   1.000
_cell.angle_alpha   90.00
_cell.angle_beta   90.00
_cell.angle_gamma   90.00
#
_symmetry.space_group_name_H-M   'P 1'
#
loop_
_entity.id
_entity.type
_entity.pdbx_description
1 polymer ?
#
loop_
_entity_poly.entity_id
_entity_poly.type
_entity_poly.pdbx_seq_one_letter_code
_entity_poly.pdbx_strand_id
1 'polypeptide(L)'
;MINESEIEKLATLARVRISDEEKKALVEEIDTILEYVDQIQDVAGDAEEVAGEHRNILREDGEPHERGAYTEAIVEQFPKREGQSLSVRKVIDQG
;
A
#
# COMPACT_ATOMS: atom_id res chain seq x y z
N MET A 1 -9.59 -21.05 5.29
CA MET A 1 -10.72 -20.76 4.41
C MET A 1 -11.20 -19.37 4.73
N ILE A 2 -10.80 -18.45 3.87
CA ILE A 2 -11.20 -17.05 3.91
C ILE A 2 -12.67 -16.94 3.47
N ASN A 3 -13.36 -15.90 3.89
CA ASN A 3 -14.73 -15.63 3.44
C ASN A 3 -14.88 -14.22 2.82
N GLU A 4 -16.02 -13.97 2.17
CA GLU A 4 -16.32 -12.70 1.51
C GLU A 4 -16.16 -11.47 2.43
N SER A 5 -16.45 -11.60 3.73
CA SER A 5 -16.28 -10.49 4.69
C SER A 5 -14.82 -10.15 4.91
N GLU A 6 -13.94 -11.15 4.90
CA GLU A 6 -12.49 -10.96 5.01
C GLU A 6 -11.91 -10.35 3.73
N ILE A 7 -12.39 -10.78 2.56
CA ILE A 7 -12.05 -10.16 1.27
C ILE A 7 -12.44 -8.67 1.25
N GLU A 8 -13.65 -8.33 1.71
CA GLU A 8 -14.12 -6.94 1.79
C GLU A 8 -13.24 -6.10 2.74
N LYS A 9 -12.84 -6.66 3.89
CA LYS A 9 -11.94 -5.98 4.83
C LYS A 9 -10.56 -5.73 4.20
N LEU A 10 -9.99 -6.72 3.52
CA LEU A 10 -8.71 -6.58 2.83
C LEU A 10 -8.79 -5.55 1.70
N ALA A 11 -9.85 -5.57 0.91
CA ALA A 11 -10.09 -4.59 -0.15
C ALA A 11 -10.18 -3.16 0.43
N THR A 12 -10.86 -3.00 1.56
CA THR A 12 -10.96 -1.72 2.29
C THR A 12 -9.59 -1.23 2.76
N LEU A 13 -8.77 -2.11 3.36
CA LEU A 13 -7.41 -1.78 3.81
C LEU A 13 -6.51 -1.37 2.64
N ALA A 14 -6.63 -2.07 1.51
CA ALA A 14 -5.90 -1.79 0.28
C ALA A 14 -6.46 -0.59 -0.52
N ARG A 15 -7.60 -0.02 -0.10
CA ARG A 15 -8.34 1.03 -0.83
C ARG A 15 -8.73 0.62 -2.26
N VAL A 16 -9.02 -0.67 -2.45
CA VAL A 16 -9.47 -1.24 -3.72
C VAL A 16 -10.98 -1.43 -3.65
N ARG A 17 -11.70 -0.92 -4.65
CA ARG A 17 -13.13 -1.21 -4.80
C ARG A 17 -13.29 -2.48 -5.60
N ILE A 18 -14.03 -3.44 -5.07
CA ILE A 18 -14.35 -4.71 -5.72
C ILE A 18 -15.88 -4.83 -5.87
N SER A 19 -16.32 -5.46 -6.95
CA SER A 19 -17.70 -5.89 -7.15
C SER A 19 -18.03 -7.16 -6.38
N ASP A 20 -19.31 -7.50 -6.27
CA ASP A 20 -19.72 -8.75 -5.62
C ASP A 20 -19.32 -9.98 -6.44
N GLU A 21 -19.23 -9.85 -7.76
CA GLU A 21 -18.70 -10.88 -8.65
C GLU A 21 -17.21 -11.12 -8.41
N GLU A 22 -16.40 -10.04 -8.38
CA GLU A 22 -14.97 -10.14 -8.08
C GLU A 22 -14.72 -10.70 -6.68
N LYS A 23 -15.54 -10.31 -5.69
CA LYS A 23 -15.42 -10.80 -4.32
C LYS A 23 -15.55 -12.32 -4.24
N LYS A 24 -16.50 -12.91 -4.96
CA LYS A 24 -16.67 -14.38 -5.01
C LYS A 24 -15.49 -15.08 -5.66
N ALA A 25 -15.00 -14.55 -6.78
CA ALA A 25 -13.82 -15.09 -7.45
C ALA A 25 -12.57 -15.01 -6.54
N LEU A 26 -12.40 -13.87 -5.85
CA LEU A 26 -11.26 -13.63 -4.97
C LEU A 26 -11.24 -14.55 -3.74
N VAL A 27 -12.38 -15.04 -3.25
CA VAL A 27 -12.38 -16.04 -2.17
C VAL A 27 -11.65 -17.30 -2.62
N GLU A 28 -11.99 -17.84 -3.79
CA GLU A 28 -11.38 -19.06 -4.33
C GLU A 28 -9.90 -18.86 -4.67
N GLU A 29 -9.57 -17.73 -5.30
CA GLU A 29 -8.20 -17.40 -5.69
C GLU A 29 -7.29 -17.21 -4.47
N ILE A 30 -7.75 -16.45 -3.45
CA ILE A 30 -6.94 -16.22 -2.25
C ILE A 30 -6.80 -17.48 -1.41
N ASP A 31 -7.84 -18.31 -1.28
CA ASP A 31 -7.69 -19.60 -0.59
C ASP A 31 -6.63 -20.48 -1.28
N THR A 32 -6.63 -20.55 -2.62
CA THR A 32 -5.61 -21.29 -3.38
C THR A 32 -4.19 -20.74 -3.13
N ILE A 33 -4.04 -19.41 -3.07
CA ILE A 33 -2.74 -18.78 -2.78
C ILE A 33 -2.29 -19.11 -1.36
N LEU A 34 -3.19 -19.07 -0.37
CA LEU A 34 -2.86 -19.39 1.02
C LEU A 34 -2.44 -20.86 1.16
N GLU A 35 -3.15 -21.78 0.51
CA GLU A 35 -2.77 -23.20 0.46
C GLU A 35 -1.38 -23.43 -0.14
N TYR A 36 -1.02 -22.67 -1.17
CA TYR A 36 0.32 -22.74 -1.75
C TYR A 36 1.40 -22.20 -0.79
N VAL A 37 1.12 -21.07 -0.13
CA VAL A 37 2.05 -20.45 0.83
C VAL A 37 2.21 -21.30 2.10
N ASP A 38 1.17 -22.03 2.51
CA ASP A 38 1.19 -22.92 3.67
C ASP A 38 2.25 -24.03 3.54
N GLN A 39 2.64 -24.41 2.31
CA GLN A 39 3.73 -25.37 2.07
C GLN A 39 5.07 -24.91 2.64
N ILE A 40 5.27 -23.60 2.87
CA ILE A 40 6.48 -23.07 3.51
C ILE A 40 6.58 -23.57 4.95
N GLN A 41 5.46 -23.79 5.65
CA GLN A 41 5.48 -24.26 7.05
C GLN A 41 6.11 -25.65 7.19
N ASP A 42 6.02 -26.49 6.17
CA ASP A 42 6.60 -27.85 6.17
C ASP A 42 8.11 -27.88 5.98
N VAL A 43 8.69 -26.78 5.49
CA VAL A 43 10.12 -26.66 5.16
C VAL A 43 10.83 -25.63 6.05
N ALA A 44 10.08 -24.73 6.67
CA ALA A 44 10.61 -23.68 7.54
C ALA A 44 11.24 -24.28 8.81
N GLY A 45 12.53 -24.00 9.02
CA GLY A 45 13.21 -24.23 10.28
C GLY A 45 13.25 -22.97 11.16
N ASP A 46 13.80 -23.07 12.36
CA ASP A 46 14.07 -21.93 13.24
C ASP A 46 15.21 -21.07 12.67
N ALA A 47 14.89 -20.19 11.73
CA ALA A 47 15.79 -19.15 11.27
C ALA A 47 15.56 -17.89 12.13
N GLU A 48 16.61 -17.35 12.72
CA GLU A 48 16.51 -16.06 13.39
C GLU A 48 16.20 -14.96 12.37
N GLU A 49 15.17 -14.15 12.63
CA GLU A 49 14.89 -12.95 11.86
C GLU A 49 15.96 -11.89 12.16
N VAL A 50 17.05 -11.92 11.40
CA VAL A 50 18.14 -10.96 11.56
C VAL A 50 17.89 -9.76 10.66
N ALA A 51 17.78 -8.57 11.26
CA ALA A 51 17.79 -7.32 10.50
C ALA A 51 19.10 -7.24 9.68
N GLY A 52 19.01 -6.77 8.44
CA GLY A 52 20.16 -6.67 7.54
C GLY A 52 21.34 -5.91 8.13
N GLU A 53 22.54 -6.16 7.60
CA GLU A 53 23.81 -5.63 8.12
C GLU A 53 23.87 -4.09 8.15
N HIS A 54 23.12 -3.44 7.27
CA HIS A 54 23.04 -1.99 7.16
C HIS A 54 22.21 -1.39 8.31
N ARG A 55 22.90 -0.77 9.26
CA ARG A 55 22.29 -0.11 10.41
C ARG A 55 22.64 1.38 10.40
N ASN A 56 21.63 2.21 10.67
CA ASN A 56 21.80 3.66 10.87
C ASN A 56 22.58 4.34 9.75
N ILE A 57 22.30 3.99 8.49
CA ILE A 57 22.82 4.73 7.35
C ILE A 57 22.08 6.07 7.29
N LEU A 58 22.72 7.12 7.79
CA LEU A 58 22.16 8.45 7.84
C LEU A 58 22.66 9.28 6.64
N ARG A 59 21.78 10.14 6.14
CA ARG A 59 22.15 11.22 5.23
C ARG A 59 22.69 12.40 6.05
N GLU A 60 23.73 13.07 5.55
CA GLU A 60 24.17 14.33 6.15
C GLU A 60 23.11 15.42 6.03
N ASP A 61 22.96 16.24 7.06
CA ASP A 61 22.06 17.39 7.05
C ASP A 61 22.73 18.59 6.36
N GLY A 62 22.82 18.51 5.04
CA GLY A 62 23.38 19.56 4.18
C GLY A 62 22.31 20.48 3.59
N GLU A 63 22.68 21.15 2.50
CA GLU A 63 21.81 22.14 1.84
C GLU A 63 20.69 21.47 1.02
N PRO A 64 19.40 21.69 1.37
CA PRO A 64 18.29 21.21 0.56
C PRO A 64 18.18 22.01 -0.75
N HIS A 65 17.41 21.49 -1.71
CA HIS A 65 17.06 22.25 -2.90
C HIS A 65 16.35 23.57 -2.55
N GLU A 66 16.59 24.60 -3.36
CA GLU A 66 15.89 25.87 -3.22
C GLU A 66 14.37 25.70 -3.29
N ARG A 67 13.66 26.48 -2.49
CA ARG A 67 12.20 26.43 -2.44
C ARG A 67 11.63 26.75 -3.82
N GLY A 68 10.77 25.85 -4.31
CA GLY A 68 10.10 26.06 -5.60
C GLY A 68 10.83 25.45 -6.79
N ALA A 69 12.08 24.98 -6.63
CA ALA A 69 12.90 24.48 -7.73
C ALA A 69 12.20 23.42 -8.61
N TYR A 70 11.32 22.61 -8.02
CA TYR A 70 10.58 21.55 -8.73
C TYR A 70 9.06 21.70 -8.63
N THR A 71 8.54 22.81 -8.09
CA THR A 71 7.11 22.94 -7.84
C THR A 71 6.30 22.88 -9.13
N GLU A 72 6.74 23.54 -10.20
CA GLU A 72 6.04 23.51 -11.50
C GLU A 72 5.95 22.08 -12.05
N ALA A 73 7.09 21.39 -12.15
CA ALA A 73 7.17 20.01 -12.65
C ALA A 73 6.31 19.03 -11.82
N ILE A 74 6.26 19.19 -10.49
CA ILE A 74 5.42 18.35 -9.62
C ILE A 74 3.93 18.64 -9.84
N VAL A 75 3.55 19.91 -9.86
CA VAL A 75 2.14 20.32 -9.95
C VAL A 75 1.55 19.99 -11.33
N GLU A 76 2.37 19.94 -12.38
CA GLU A 76 1.96 19.44 -13.71
C GLU A 76 1.56 17.96 -13.72
N GLN A 77 2.06 17.15 -12.78
CA GLN A 77 1.68 15.73 -12.65
C GLN A 77 0.33 15.54 -11.93
N PHE A 78 -0.26 16.61 -11.38
CA PHE A 78 -1.52 16.47 -10.65
C PHE A 78 -2.68 16.21 -11.62
N PRO A 79 -3.51 15.18 -11.38
CA PRO A 79 -4.68 14.92 -12.21
C PRO A 79 -5.70 16.07 -12.16
N LYS A 80 -5.75 16.81 -11.04
CA LYS A 80 -6.53 18.03 -10.89
C LYS A 80 -5.82 18.97 -9.91
N ARG A 81 -5.74 20.26 -10.22
CA ARG A 81 -5.08 21.26 -9.36
C ARG A 81 -5.90 22.55 -9.21
N GLU A 82 -5.67 23.24 -8.11
CA GLU A 82 -6.10 24.62 -7.89
C GLU A 82 -4.88 25.42 -7.43
N GLY A 83 -4.39 26.33 -8.28
CA GLY A 83 -3.09 26.96 -8.08
C GLY A 83 -1.96 25.92 -8.00
N GLN A 84 -1.22 25.93 -6.88
CA GLN A 84 -0.10 25.02 -6.61
C GLN A 84 -0.51 23.82 -5.72
N SER A 85 -1.81 23.57 -5.55
CA SER A 85 -2.35 22.53 -4.67
C SER A 85 -3.03 21.41 -5.47
N LEU A 86 -2.84 20.15 -5.04
CA LEU A 86 -3.59 19.00 -5.54
C LEU A 86 -5.05 19.11 -5.08
N SER A 87 -5.98 19.14 -6.03
CA SER A 87 -7.41 19.27 -5.74
C SER A 87 -8.03 17.89 -5.50
N VAL A 88 -8.50 17.65 -4.28
CA VAL A 88 -9.19 16.42 -3.88
C VAL A 88 -10.62 16.73 -3.43
N ARG A 89 -11.46 15.70 -3.37
CA ARG A 89 -12.78 15.85 -2.73
C ARG A 89 -12.57 16.17 -1.26
N LYS A 90 -13.34 17.14 -0.75
CA LYS A 90 -13.27 17.55 0.65
C LYS A 90 -13.57 16.34 1.54
N VAL A 91 -12.63 15.98 2.40
CA VAL A 91 -12.82 14.98 3.44
C VAL A 91 -13.43 15.73 4.63
N ILE A 92 -14.76 15.69 4.77
CA ILE A 92 -15.43 16.08 6.00
C ILE A 92 -15.92 14.80 6.64
N ASP A 93 -15.35 14.47 7.79
CA ASP A 93 -15.93 13.48 8.69
C ASP A 93 -16.82 14.25 9.67
N GLN A 94 -18.14 14.15 9.51
CA GLN A 94 -19.07 14.40 10.60
C GLN A 94 -19.45 13.02 11.08
N GLY A 95 -18.87 12.61 12.21
CA GLY A 95 -19.14 11.31 12.83
C GLY A 95 -20.61 11.07 13.14
#